data_AF-A0A970T1E2-F1
#
_entry.id   AF-A0A970T1E2-F1
#
_cell.length_a   1.000
_cell.length_b   1.000
_cell.length_c   1.000
_cell.angle_alpha   90.00
_cell.angle_beta   90.00
_cell.angle_gamma   90.00
#
_symmetry.space_group_name_H-M   'P 1'
#
loop_
_entity.id
_entity.type
_entity.pdbx_description
1 polymer ?
#
loop_
_entity_poly.entity_id
_entity_poly.type
_entity_poly.pdbx_seq_one_letter_code
_entity_poly.pdbx_strand_id
1 'polypeptide(L)'
;MSRAWLFPIILGTLVAGATGQEAQRFAVCAGVNEYRDFNIPGRTEGETYAFLVAERFANPEIGAVPMDRVGALAGGQASLSNLVGALEFCQSAAAEDEVFIYLCLTLVASVGEDGQLELYLCPYNADLADLPNTAITLRQLADYVAAIPATKKLVMLDASPWDAFRAEGTPEDLAVPGDVLEPLAASSLVLSAVSPGQKLNEAGLARPLLGFCLTNCVTGFADTDPPDATVTVKELVGFTKSTAERVYQGSGGEAQTPTLLGGEPSDAMVMKSMPPEPRCPAGMRLVEGRVCIDVFEAPNLPGAKPMADINQFGASGWCRQKDKRLCEPDEWEAGCRGPDGLQFSYGNRPVLGACNIGVMMGEDAHAERLGSRPYCVSGYGLYDMIGNVAEWIGSNWGSEETTVDHRGASFRDQRLDRFDCTTGGPKHPVLNADHVGFRCCADPR
;
A
#
# COMPACT_ATOMS: atom_id res chain seq x y z
N MET A 1 -32.07 -8.76 -5.13
CA MET A 1 -32.75 -7.53 -4.65
C MET A 1 -31.69 -6.63 -4.06
N SER A 2 -31.32 -5.60 -4.82
CA SER A 2 -30.29 -4.61 -4.49
C SER A 2 -30.72 -3.77 -3.30
N ARG A 3 -29.80 -3.55 -2.33
CA ARG A 3 -29.93 -2.49 -1.32
C ARG A 3 -28.84 -1.47 -1.60
N ALA A 4 -29.23 -0.45 -2.36
CA ALA A 4 -28.53 0.82 -2.43
C ALA A 4 -28.56 1.50 -1.06
N TRP A 5 -27.38 1.88 -0.56
CA TRP A 5 -27.24 2.71 0.63
C TRP A 5 -27.30 4.17 0.18
N LEU A 6 -28.43 4.83 0.44
CA LEU A 6 -28.62 6.29 0.34
C LEU A 6 -28.43 6.87 1.74
N PHE A 7 -27.51 7.82 1.90
CA PHE A 7 -27.32 8.62 3.12
C PHE A 7 -27.16 10.12 2.78
N PRO A 8 -27.50 11.03 3.72
CA PRO A 8 -28.18 12.29 3.41
C PRO A 8 -27.26 13.43 2.99
N ILE A 9 -27.76 14.25 2.06
CA ILE A 9 -27.18 15.53 1.65
C ILE A 9 -27.39 16.55 2.79
N ILE A 10 -26.31 16.97 3.44
CA ILE A 10 -26.30 18.16 4.30
C ILE A 10 -26.10 19.37 3.39
N LEU A 11 -27.18 20.11 3.12
CA LEU A 11 -27.10 21.43 2.48
C LEU A 11 -26.58 22.46 3.48
N GLY A 12 -25.27 22.70 3.47
CA GLY A 12 -24.65 23.85 4.11
C GLY A 12 -24.76 25.10 3.22
N THR A 13 -25.33 26.17 3.76
CA THR A 13 -25.34 27.51 3.14
C THR A 13 -23.91 28.04 2.96
N LEU A 14 -23.51 28.27 1.71
CA LEU A 14 -22.27 28.95 1.32
C LEU A 14 -22.29 30.40 1.81
N VAL A 15 -21.38 30.75 2.73
CA VAL A 15 -20.99 32.13 3.00
C VAL A 15 -19.89 32.49 2.01
N ALA A 16 -20.18 33.44 1.11
CA ALA A 16 -19.19 33.99 0.20
C ALA A 16 -18.20 34.88 0.97
N GLY A 17 -16.99 34.36 1.21
CA GLY A 17 -15.82 35.13 1.61
C GLY A 17 -14.76 35.06 0.50
N ALA A 18 -14.40 36.19 -0.08
CA ALA A 18 -13.34 36.29 -1.08
C ALA A 18 -11.98 36.46 -0.40
N THR A 19 -11.11 35.45 -0.48
CA THR A 19 -9.62 35.54 -0.43
C THR A 19 -9.02 34.17 -0.77
N GLY A 20 -8.25 34.06 -1.88
CA GLY A 20 -7.36 32.94 -2.23
C GLY A 20 -8.00 31.55 -2.26
N GLN A 21 -8.47 31.09 -3.43
CA GLN A 21 -9.00 29.74 -3.57
C GLN A 21 -7.84 28.74 -3.42
N GLU A 22 -7.87 27.93 -2.36
CA GLU A 22 -6.90 26.86 -2.13
C GLU A 22 -6.95 25.87 -3.30
N ALA A 23 -5.79 25.41 -3.77
CA ALA A 23 -5.69 24.48 -4.89
C ALA A 23 -6.57 23.25 -4.63
N GLN A 24 -7.42 22.91 -5.58
CA GLN A 24 -8.28 21.75 -5.48
C GLN A 24 -7.50 20.49 -5.86
N ARG A 25 -7.97 19.34 -5.39
CA ARG A 25 -7.35 18.04 -5.66
C ARG A 25 -8.34 17.09 -6.32
N PHE A 26 -7.82 16.22 -7.18
CA PHE A 26 -8.54 15.16 -7.87
C PHE A 26 -7.75 13.85 -7.78
N ALA A 27 -8.45 12.72 -7.72
CA ALA A 27 -7.82 11.40 -7.77
C ALA A 27 -8.59 10.44 -8.67
N VAL A 28 -7.89 9.66 -9.47
CA VAL A 28 -8.42 8.51 -10.21
C VAL A 28 -7.62 7.29 -9.81
N CYS A 29 -8.28 6.24 -9.33
CA CYS A 29 -7.64 5.00 -8.90
C CYS A 29 -8.36 3.83 -9.55
N ALA A 30 -7.70 3.15 -10.48
CA ALA A 30 -8.28 2.04 -11.22
C ALA A 30 -7.50 0.74 -11.01
N GLY A 31 -8.20 -0.35 -10.76
CA GLY A 31 -7.59 -1.66 -10.59
C GLY A 31 -8.56 -2.81 -10.83
N VAL A 32 -8.05 -3.90 -11.39
CA VAL A 32 -8.84 -5.08 -11.79
C VAL A 32 -8.08 -6.33 -11.42
N ASN A 33 -8.75 -7.28 -10.76
CA ASN A 33 -8.17 -8.60 -10.45
C ASN A 33 -8.45 -9.56 -11.60
N GLU A 34 -9.69 -9.57 -12.07
CA GLU A 34 -10.17 -10.45 -13.13
C GLU A 34 -10.90 -9.64 -14.19
N TYR A 35 -10.56 -9.89 -15.46
CA TYR A 35 -11.16 -9.22 -16.61
C TYR A 35 -12.40 -9.97 -17.09
N ARG A 36 -13.30 -9.26 -17.76
CA ARG A 36 -14.48 -9.85 -18.41
C ARG A 36 -14.07 -10.85 -19.49
N ASP A 37 -13.05 -10.53 -20.28
CA ASP A 37 -12.35 -11.49 -21.12
C ASP A 37 -11.30 -12.22 -20.28
N PHE A 38 -11.58 -13.48 -19.97
CA PHE A 38 -10.75 -14.33 -19.11
C PHE A 38 -9.39 -14.70 -19.73
N ASN A 39 -9.17 -14.38 -21.01
CA ASN A 39 -7.88 -14.56 -21.66
C ASN A 39 -6.89 -13.44 -21.33
N ILE A 40 -7.38 -12.29 -20.85
CA ILE A 40 -6.52 -11.22 -20.34
C ILE A 40 -6.01 -11.64 -18.95
N PRO A 41 -4.68 -11.68 -18.72
CA PRO A 41 -4.14 -12.05 -17.42
C PRO A 41 -4.62 -11.11 -16.32
N GLY A 42 -5.11 -11.70 -15.23
CA GLY A 42 -5.51 -10.98 -14.02
C GLY A 42 -4.35 -10.32 -13.28
N ARG A 43 -4.66 -9.48 -12.29
CA ARG A 43 -3.68 -8.83 -11.41
C ARG A 43 -3.86 -9.32 -9.97
N THR A 44 -2.78 -9.35 -9.21
CA THR A 44 -2.84 -9.69 -7.78
C THR A 44 -3.31 -8.48 -6.99
N GLU A 45 -4.44 -8.55 -6.28
CA GLU A 45 -4.93 -7.51 -5.36
C GLU A 45 -5.13 -6.10 -6.01
N GLY A 46 -5.24 -6.02 -7.33
CA GLY A 46 -5.43 -4.75 -8.06
C GLY A 46 -6.70 -3.99 -7.64
N GLU A 47 -7.82 -4.69 -7.46
CA GLU A 47 -9.08 -4.09 -6.99
C GLU A 47 -8.96 -3.55 -5.57
N THR A 48 -8.35 -4.34 -4.69
CA THR A 48 -8.11 -3.99 -3.29
C THR A 48 -7.26 -2.72 -3.20
N TYR A 49 -6.17 -2.64 -3.95
CA TYR A 49 -5.28 -1.48 -3.91
C TYR A 49 -5.84 -0.24 -4.61
N ALA A 50 -6.64 -0.38 -5.67
CA ALA A 50 -7.37 0.75 -6.24
C ALA A 50 -8.31 1.40 -5.20
N PHE A 51 -9.03 0.58 -4.42
CA PHE A 51 -9.89 1.07 -3.35
C PHE A 51 -9.08 1.71 -2.21
N LEU A 52 -8.05 1.03 -1.71
CA LEU A 52 -7.24 1.52 -0.59
C LEU A 52 -6.51 2.84 -0.93
N VAL A 53 -5.96 2.95 -2.13
CA VAL A 53 -5.29 4.18 -2.57
C VAL A 53 -6.31 5.32 -2.71
N ALA A 54 -7.50 5.04 -3.26
CA ALA A 54 -8.58 6.01 -3.31
C ALA A 54 -9.01 6.48 -1.90
N GLU A 55 -9.10 5.56 -0.94
CA GLU A 55 -9.41 5.88 0.46
C GLU A 55 -8.34 6.79 1.08
N ARG A 56 -7.05 6.53 0.82
CA ARG A 56 -5.95 7.39 1.29
C ARG A 56 -6.04 8.79 0.69
N PHE A 57 -6.35 8.91 -0.60
CA PHE A 57 -6.54 10.21 -1.24
C PHE A 57 -7.77 10.95 -0.69
N ALA A 58 -8.87 10.25 -0.50
CA ALA A 58 -10.11 10.79 0.04
C ALA A 58 -10.02 11.25 1.51
N ASN A 59 -9.11 10.67 2.28
CA ASN A 59 -9.00 10.94 3.70
C ASN A 59 -8.55 12.41 3.94
N PRO A 60 -9.32 13.21 4.70
CA PRO A 60 -9.03 14.64 4.92
C PRO A 60 -7.75 14.90 5.72
N GLU A 61 -7.26 13.90 6.45
CA GLU A 61 -6.01 13.95 7.21
C GLU A 61 -4.84 13.31 6.48
N ILE A 62 -5.02 12.87 5.23
CA ILE A 62 -3.96 12.28 4.40
C ILE A 62 -3.87 13.00 3.04
N GLY A 63 -4.73 12.63 2.09
CA GLY A 63 -4.71 13.19 0.73
C GLY A 63 -5.61 14.41 0.53
N ALA A 64 -6.63 14.57 1.37
CA ALA A 64 -7.58 15.69 1.34
C ALA A 64 -8.24 15.93 -0.04
N VAL A 65 -8.44 14.87 -0.83
CA VAL A 65 -9.22 14.93 -2.07
C VAL A 65 -10.71 14.84 -1.71
N PRO A 66 -11.55 15.81 -2.10
CA PRO A 66 -12.99 15.71 -1.88
C PRO A 66 -13.58 14.46 -2.52
N MET A 67 -14.48 13.76 -1.80
CA MET A 67 -15.06 12.49 -2.25
C MET A 67 -15.72 12.55 -3.63
N ASP A 68 -16.32 13.68 -3.99
CA ASP A 68 -16.92 13.94 -5.30
C ASP A 68 -15.90 14.12 -6.43
N ARG A 69 -14.61 14.08 -6.11
CA ARG A 69 -13.47 14.16 -7.04
C ARG A 69 -12.53 12.95 -6.96
N VAL A 70 -12.99 11.88 -6.33
CA VAL A 70 -12.27 10.60 -6.27
C VAL A 70 -12.98 9.57 -7.16
N GLY A 71 -12.34 9.21 -8.26
CA GLY A 71 -12.73 8.08 -9.10
C GLY A 71 -12.15 6.78 -8.56
N ALA A 72 -12.84 6.11 -7.64
CA ALA A 72 -12.46 4.79 -7.13
C ALA A 72 -13.05 3.67 -8.00
N LEU A 73 -12.26 3.18 -8.95
CA LEU A 73 -12.70 2.25 -9.99
C LEU A 73 -12.09 0.86 -9.74
N ALA A 74 -12.82 0.00 -9.03
CA ALA A 74 -12.40 -1.38 -8.75
C ALA A 74 -13.25 -2.40 -9.51
N GLY A 75 -12.61 -3.39 -10.14
CA GLY A 75 -13.25 -4.51 -10.82
C GLY A 75 -14.22 -4.01 -11.89
N GLY A 76 -15.48 -4.42 -11.83
CA GLY A 76 -16.52 -4.00 -12.77
C GLY A 76 -16.71 -2.48 -12.90
N GLN A 77 -16.31 -1.68 -11.90
CA GLN A 77 -16.36 -0.22 -11.98
C GLN A 77 -15.24 0.37 -12.83
N ALA A 78 -14.12 -0.34 -13.00
CA ALA A 78 -13.02 0.03 -13.89
C ALA A 78 -13.34 -0.29 -15.35
N SER A 79 -14.55 0.01 -15.81
CA SER A 79 -14.92 -0.09 -17.22
C SER A 79 -14.25 1.02 -18.04
N LEU A 80 -14.15 0.84 -19.36
CA LEU A 80 -13.62 1.85 -20.28
C LEU A 80 -14.34 3.19 -20.10
N SER A 81 -15.68 3.17 -20.07
CA SER A 81 -16.50 4.37 -19.94
C SER A 81 -16.25 5.12 -18.64
N ASN A 82 -16.07 4.39 -17.54
CA ASN A 82 -15.85 5.01 -16.23
C ASN A 82 -14.41 5.53 -16.10
N LEU A 83 -13.43 4.80 -16.61
CA LEU A 83 -12.03 5.23 -16.62
C LEU A 83 -11.86 6.51 -17.44
N VAL A 84 -12.36 6.52 -18.68
CA VAL A 84 -12.34 7.70 -19.55
C VAL A 84 -13.13 8.84 -18.91
N GLY A 85 -14.34 8.59 -18.43
CA GLY A 85 -15.15 9.63 -17.78
C GLY A 85 -14.49 10.23 -16.54
N ALA A 86 -13.74 9.44 -15.76
CA ALA A 86 -12.98 9.95 -14.61
C ALA A 86 -11.78 10.82 -15.06
N LEU A 87 -11.06 10.42 -16.10
CA LEU A 87 -9.98 11.22 -16.70
C LEU A 87 -10.51 12.54 -17.30
N GLU A 88 -11.65 12.49 -17.99
CA GLU A 88 -12.33 13.66 -18.53
C GLU A 88 -12.86 14.58 -17.42
N PHE A 89 -13.36 14.02 -16.32
CA PHE A 89 -13.76 14.81 -15.16
C PHE A 89 -12.60 15.61 -14.57
N CYS A 90 -11.39 15.04 -14.55
CA CYS A 90 -10.18 15.78 -14.15
C CYS A 90 -9.85 16.97 -15.07
N GLN A 91 -10.36 17.03 -16.30
CA GLN A 91 -10.17 18.19 -17.18
C GLN A 91 -10.92 19.45 -16.69
N SER A 92 -11.79 19.32 -15.68
CA SER A 92 -12.38 20.45 -14.97
C SER A 92 -11.42 21.15 -13.99
N ALA A 93 -10.23 20.58 -13.75
CA ALA A 93 -9.22 21.15 -12.87
C ALA A 93 -8.66 22.48 -13.41
N ALA A 94 -8.37 23.41 -12.51
CA ALA A 94 -7.62 24.62 -12.78
C ALA A 94 -6.10 24.34 -12.87
N ALA A 95 -5.32 25.33 -13.32
CA ALA A 95 -3.87 25.15 -13.52
C ALA A 95 -3.11 24.90 -12.20
N GLU A 96 -3.59 25.49 -11.11
CA GLU A 96 -3.05 25.39 -9.75
C GLU A 96 -3.44 24.11 -9.01
N ASP A 97 -4.43 23.37 -9.53
CA ASP A 97 -4.95 22.15 -8.92
C ASP A 97 -3.94 20.99 -9.02
N GLU A 98 -4.22 19.92 -8.28
CA GLU A 98 -3.41 18.70 -8.22
C GLU A 98 -4.22 17.48 -8.67
N VAL A 99 -3.62 16.65 -9.52
CA VAL A 99 -4.26 15.42 -10.00
C VAL A 99 -3.37 14.21 -9.74
N PHE A 100 -3.94 13.21 -9.07
CA PHE A 100 -3.30 11.93 -8.77
C PHE A 100 -3.98 10.82 -9.56
N ILE A 101 -3.24 10.01 -10.29
CA ILE A 101 -3.78 8.91 -11.11
C ILE A 101 -3.04 7.63 -10.75
N TYR A 102 -3.70 6.66 -10.13
CA TYR A 102 -3.16 5.34 -9.81
C TYR A 102 -3.79 4.28 -10.71
N LEU A 103 -2.97 3.51 -11.43
CA LEU A 103 -3.42 2.51 -12.40
C LEU A 103 -2.75 1.17 -12.12
N CYS A 104 -3.54 0.20 -11.69
CA CYS A 104 -3.14 -1.20 -11.51
C CYS A 104 -3.95 -2.09 -12.48
N LEU A 105 -3.66 -1.94 -13.77
CA LEU A 105 -4.35 -2.61 -14.87
C LEU A 105 -3.34 -3.38 -15.75
N THR A 106 -3.83 -4.35 -16.51
CA THR A 106 -3.02 -5.18 -17.40
C THR A 106 -2.79 -4.41 -18.70
N LEU A 107 -1.54 -4.43 -19.18
CA LEU A 107 -1.18 -3.94 -20.50
C LEU A 107 -1.22 -5.09 -21.49
N VAL A 108 -1.85 -4.87 -22.64
CA VAL A 108 -1.90 -5.80 -23.76
C VAL A 108 -1.21 -5.18 -24.97
N ALA A 109 -0.29 -5.90 -25.58
CA ALA A 109 0.36 -5.52 -26.83
C ALA A 109 -0.40 -6.11 -28.03
N SER A 110 -0.67 -5.27 -29.01
CA SER A 110 -1.21 -5.66 -30.33
C SER A 110 -0.46 -4.92 -31.44
N VAL A 111 -0.63 -5.35 -32.68
CA VAL A 111 -0.06 -4.67 -33.85
C VAL A 111 -1.10 -3.69 -34.42
N GLY A 112 -0.75 -2.41 -34.48
CA GLY A 112 -1.57 -1.37 -35.10
C GLY A 112 -1.61 -1.47 -36.62
N GLU A 113 -2.45 -0.65 -37.27
CA GLU A 113 -2.59 -0.63 -38.74
C GLU A 113 -1.28 -0.26 -39.47
N ASP A 114 -0.38 0.46 -38.79
CA ASP A 114 0.93 0.87 -39.28
C ASP A 114 2.03 -0.20 -39.10
N GLY A 115 1.66 -1.36 -38.56
CA GLY A 115 2.58 -2.47 -38.27
C GLY A 115 3.44 -2.24 -37.02
N GLN A 116 3.21 -1.17 -36.26
CA GLN A 116 3.90 -0.91 -35.00
C GLN A 116 3.16 -1.53 -33.82
N LEU A 117 3.86 -1.69 -32.71
CA LEU A 117 3.28 -2.21 -31.48
C LEU A 117 2.48 -1.13 -30.77
N GLU A 118 1.22 -1.42 -30.48
CA GLU A 118 0.35 -0.60 -29.65
C GLU A 118 0.14 -1.27 -28.30
N LEU A 119 0.31 -0.50 -27.22
CA LEU A 119 0.10 -0.96 -25.85
C LEU A 119 -1.23 -0.45 -25.31
N TYR A 120 -2.15 -1.37 -25.08
CA TYR A 120 -3.49 -1.14 -24.58
C TYR A 120 -3.54 -1.35 -23.06
N LEU A 121 -3.86 -0.30 -22.32
CA LEU A 121 -4.23 -0.39 -20.91
C LEU A 121 -5.67 -0.91 -20.81
N CYS A 122 -5.83 -2.12 -20.29
CA CYS A 122 -7.09 -2.83 -20.31
C CYS A 122 -7.97 -2.44 -19.10
N PRO A 123 -9.14 -1.82 -19.30
CA PRO A 123 -10.19 -1.77 -18.28
C PRO A 123 -10.85 -3.16 -18.11
N TYR A 124 -11.70 -3.30 -17.10
CA TYR A 124 -12.40 -4.55 -16.78
C TYR A 124 -13.12 -5.19 -17.97
N ASN A 125 -13.76 -4.38 -18.80
CA ASN A 125 -14.54 -4.83 -19.96
C ASN A 125 -13.74 -4.83 -21.27
N ALA A 126 -12.41 -4.80 -21.22
CA ALA A 126 -11.56 -5.03 -22.38
C ALA A 126 -11.86 -6.39 -23.01
N ASP A 127 -11.79 -6.44 -24.34
CA ASP A 127 -12.02 -7.62 -25.17
C ASP A 127 -10.83 -7.74 -26.13
N LEU A 128 -10.10 -8.87 -26.08
CA LEU A 128 -8.93 -9.08 -26.95
C LEU A 128 -9.31 -9.04 -28.43
N ALA A 129 -10.55 -9.38 -28.79
CA ALA A 129 -11.03 -9.34 -30.16
C ALA A 129 -11.36 -7.92 -30.65
N ASP A 130 -11.47 -6.94 -29.74
CA ASP A 130 -11.88 -5.57 -30.05
C ASP A 130 -11.18 -4.53 -29.15
N LEU A 131 -9.86 -4.68 -28.97
CA LEU A 131 -9.05 -3.76 -28.16
C LEU A 131 -9.23 -2.28 -28.52
N PRO A 132 -9.29 -1.88 -29.82
CA PRO A 132 -9.44 -0.46 -30.19
C PRO A 132 -10.71 0.21 -29.65
N ASN A 133 -11.78 -0.55 -29.40
CA ASN A 133 -13.05 -0.02 -28.90
C ASN A 133 -13.31 -0.35 -27.42
N THR A 134 -12.50 -1.22 -26.81
CA THR A 134 -12.72 -1.72 -25.44
C THR A 134 -11.59 -1.40 -24.46
N ALA A 135 -10.47 -0.85 -24.94
CA ALA A 135 -9.35 -0.40 -24.14
C ALA A 135 -8.83 0.98 -24.61
N ILE A 136 -7.89 1.57 -23.87
CA ILE A 136 -7.17 2.78 -24.30
C ILE A 136 -5.69 2.47 -24.49
N THR A 137 -5.05 3.04 -25.50
CA THR A 137 -3.60 2.92 -25.65
C THR A 137 -2.85 3.80 -24.64
N LEU A 138 -1.59 3.51 -24.36
CA LEU A 138 -0.73 4.39 -23.56
C LEU A 138 -0.61 5.80 -24.17
N ARG A 139 -0.69 5.91 -25.51
CA ARG A 139 -0.74 7.20 -26.20
C ARG A 139 -2.04 7.95 -25.92
N GLN A 140 -3.18 7.28 -26.01
CA GLN A 140 -4.47 7.88 -25.64
C GLN A 140 -4.52 8.28 -24.17
N LEU A 141 -3.96 7.46 -23.27
CA LEU A 141 -3.81 7.84 -21.86
C LEU A 141 -2.99 9.12 -21.71
N ALA A 142 -1.86 9.23 -22.42
CA ALA A 142 -1.05 10.44 -22.44
C ALA A 142 -1.85 11.66 -22.95
N ASP A 143 -2.67 11.49 -23.99
CA ASP A 143 -3.52 12.56 -24.53
C ASP A 143 -4.58 13.01 -23.50
N TYR A 144 -5.25 12.07 -22.82
CA TYR A 144 -6.19 12.40 -21.74
C TYR A 144 -5.51 13.14 -20.58
N VAL A 145 -4.31 12.72 -20.17
CA VAL A 145 -3.55 13.36 -19.10
C VAL A 145 -3.02 14.74 -19.53
N ALA A 146 -2.62 14.89 -20.79
CA ALA A 146 -2.18 16.17 -21.34
C ALA A 146 -3.33 17.18 -21.43
N ALA A 147 -4.56 16.72 -21.69
CA ALA A 147 -5.76 17.55 -21.73
C ALA A 147 -6.19 18.11 -20.35
N ILE A 148 -5.70 17.55 -19.24
CA ILE A 148 -5.95 18.06 -17.90
C ILE A 148 -5.18 19.39 -17.69
N PRO A 149 -5.85 20.52 -17.41
CA PRO A 149 -5.20 21.83 -17.31
C PRO A 149 -4.23 21.97 -16.13
N ALA A 150 -4.41 21.17 -15.08
CA ALA A 150 -3.54 21.17 -13.90
C ALA A 150 -2.06 20.99 -14.27
N THR A 151 -1.21 21.82 -13.70
CA THR A 151 0.25 21.75 -13.90
C THR A 151 0.91 20.69 -13.04
N LYS A 152 0.27 20.28 -11.94
CA LYS A 152 0.74 19.28 -10.98
C LYS A 152 -0.03 17.98 -11.18
N LYS A 153 0.57 17.03 -11.90
CA LYS A 153 -0.04 15.74 -12.24
C LYS A 153 0.93 14.62 -11.91
N LEU A 154 0.49 13.64 -11.12
CA LEU A 154 1.25 12.44 -10.79
C LEU A 154 0.49 11.21 -11.25
N VAL A 155 1.05 10.50 -12.23
CA VAL A 155 0.59 9.20 -12.69
C VAL A 155 1.44 8.11 -12.06
N MET A 156 0.81 7.16 -11.37
CA MET A 156 1.43 6.02 -10.72
C MET A 156 0.99 4.77 -11.48
N LEU A 157 1.89 4.24 -12.31
CA LEU A 157 1.62 3.10 -13.19
C LEU A 157 2.16 1.82 -12.55
N ASP A 158 1.26 1.05 -11.95
CA ASP A 158 1.53 -0.25 -11.32
C ASP A 158 1.33 -1.38 -12.34
N ALA A 159 2.06 -1.27 -13.45
CA ALA A 159 2.07 -2.17 -14.58
C ALA A 159 3.41 -2.05 -15.32
N SER A 160 3.79 -3.04 -16.12
CA SER A 160 4.95 -2.92 -17.00
C SER A 160 4.55 -2.90 -18.48
N PRO A 161 4.95 -1.86 -19.23
CA PRO A 161 4.88 -1.87 -20.68
C PRO A 161 5.70 -2.99 -21.32
N TRP A 162 6.82 -3.38 -20.71
CA TRP A 162 7.81 -4.29 -21.29
C TRP A 162 7.50 -5.77 -21.05
N ASP A 163 6.48 -6.07 -20.25
CA ASP A 163 5.94 -7.42 -20.08
C ASP A 163 4.46 -7.53 -20.46
N ALA A 164 3.95 -6.54 -21.22
CA ALA A 164 2.59 -6.51 -21.70
C ALA A 164 2.20 -7.85 -22.36
N PHE A 165 1.00 -8.33 -22.03
CA PHE A 165 0.46 -9.55 -22.57
C PHE A 165 0.27 -9.41 -24.08
N ARG A 166 0.84 -10.31 -24.88
CA ARG A 166 0.76 -10.23 -26.34
C ARG A 166 -0.54 -10.86 -26.84
N ALA A 167 -1.39 -10.08 -27.49
CA ALA A 167 -2.58 -10.59 -28.17
C ALA A 167 -2.20 -11.55 -29.32
N GLU A 168 -3.10 -12.45 -29.69
CA GLU A 168 -2.87 -13.42 -30.77
C GLU A 168 -2.46 -12.69 -32.07
N GLY A 169 -1.40 -13.19 -32.73
CA GLY A 169 -0.86 -12.60 -33.95
C GLY A 169 0.17 -11.49 -33.72
N THR A 170 0.45 -11.10 -32.47
CA THR A 170 1.51 -10.13 -32.15
C THR A 170 2.89 -10.79 -32.20
N PRO A 171 3.82 -10.35 -33.07
CA PRO A 171 5.16 -10.96 -33.18
C PRO A 171 5.96 -10.84 -31.88
N GLU A 172 6.68 -11.89 -31.49
CA GLU A 172 7.51 -11.92 -30.28
C GLU A 172 8.76 -11.03 -30.38
N ASP A 173 9.29 -10.86 -31.60
CA ASP A 173 10.50 -10.08 -31.90
C ASP A 173 10.24 -8.57 -31.92
N LEU A 174 8.97 -8.14 -31.97
CA LEU A 174 8.61 -6.74 -31.90
C LEU A 174 8.75 -6.23 -30.46
N ALA A 175 9.87 -5.56 -30.20
CA ALA A 175 10.21 -5.04 -28.88
C ALA A 175 9.43 -3.77 -28.53
N VAL A 176 9.07 -3.63 -27.26
CA VAL A 176 8.50 -2.40 -26.71
C VAL A 176 9.62 -1.35 -26.60
N PRO A 177 9.46 -0.14 -27.16
CA PRO A 177 10.46 0.92 -27.07
C PRO A 177 10.81 1.27 -25.61
N GLY A 178 12.06 1.66 -25.36
CA GLY A 178 12.52 2.06 -24.02
C GLY A 178 11.92 3.38 -23.53
N ASP A 179 11.48 4.21 -24.47
CA ASP A 179 10.89 5.54 -24.30
C ASP A 179 9.34 5.52 -24.37
N VAL A 180 8.71 4.34 -24.30
CA VAL A 180 7.25 4.19 -24.48
C VAL A 180 6.40 5.01 -23.50
N LEU A 181 6.96 5.40 -22.35
CA LEU A 181 6.31 6.24 -21.33
C LEU A 181 6.62 7.74 -21.49
N GLU A 182 7.53 8.15 -22.37
CA GLU A 182 7.88 9.56 -22.59
C GLU A 182 6.67 10.43 -22.97
N PRO A 183 5.72 10.00 -23.82
CA PRO A 183 4.54 10.81 -24.13
C PRO A 183 3.69 11.12 -22.89
N LEU A 184 3.54 10.15 -21.99
CA LEU A 184 2.81 10.34 -20.73
C LEU A 184 3.58 11.28 -19.78
N ALA A 185 4.91 11.09 -19.72
CA ALA A 185 5.82 11.89 -18.91
C ALA A 185 6.03 13.33 -19.44
N ALA A 186 5.67 13.61 -20.69
CA ALA A 186 5.80 14.94 -21.28
C ALA A 186 4.87 15.99 -20.64
N SER A 187 3.79 15.54 -20.00
CA SER A 187 2.80 16.42 -19.35
C SER A 187 2.55 16.10 -17.89
N SER A 188 3.21 15.10 -17.31
CA SER A 188 2.99 14.66 -15.93
C SER A 188 4.25 14.02 -15.34
N LEU A 189 4.34 13.97 -14.00
CA LEU A 189 5.26 13.07 -13.33
C LEU A 189 4.71 11.65 -13.43
N VAL A 190 5.54 10.69 -13.85
CA VAL A 190 5.15 9.28 -13.94
C VAL A 190 6.02 8.46 -13.01
N LEU A 191 5.44 7.94 -11.94
CA LEU A 191 6.04 6.91 -11.09
C LEU A 191 5.64 5.53 -11.63
N SER A 192 6.56 4.88 -12.33
CA SER A 192 6.40 3.51 -12.83
C SER A 192 6.90 2.51 -11.79
N ALA A 193 6.18 1.38 -11.63
CA ALA A 193 6.60 0.28 -10.75
C ALA A 193 7.91 -0.38 -11.20
N VAL A 194 8.24 -0.24 -12.48
CA VAL A 194 9.39 -0.86 -13.15
C VAL A 194 10.25 0.17 -13.90
N SER A 195 11.50 -0.19 -14.17
CA SER A 195 12.38 0.52 -15.09
C SER A 195 12.20 0.03 -16.53
N PRO A 196 12.65 0.78 -17.54
CA PRO A 196 12.64 0.32 -18.92
C PRO A 196 13.23 -1.08 -19.10
N GLY A 197 12.49 -1.95 -19.78
CA GLY A 197 12.84 -3.34 -20.06
C GLY A 197 12.59 -4.32 -18.91
N GLN A 198 12.15 -3.88 -17.73
CA GLN A 198 11.87 -4.78 -16.61
C GLN A 198 10.44 -5.33 -16.65
N LYS A 199 10.27 -6.55 -16.14
CA LYS A 199 8.98 -7.16 -15.88
C LYS A 199 8.44 -6.73 -14.52
N LEU A 200 7.14 -6.76 -14.38
CA LEU A 200 6.45 -6.60 -13.11
C LEU A 200 6.60 -7.89 -12.28
N ASN A 201 7.02 -7.76 -11.03
CA ASN A 201 7.15 -8.85 -10.08
C ASN A 201 6.22 -8.64 -8.88
N GLU A 202 5.04 -9.24 -8.94
CA GLU A 202 4.09 -9.20 -7.82
C GLU A 202 4.29 -10.33 -6.82
N ALA A 203 4.92 -11.44 -7.23
CA ALA A 203 5.11 -12.60 -6.36
C ALA A 203 5.95 -12.28 -5.11
N GLY A 204 6.93 -11.36 -5.24
CA GLY A 204 7.80 -10.98 -4.12
C GLY A 204 7.05 -10.34 -2.95
N LEU A 205 5.96 -9.60 -3.22
CA LEU A 205 5.13 -8.90 -2.23
C LEU A 205 3.74 -9.55 -2.08
N ALA A 206 3.31 -10.37 -3.03
CA ALA A 206 1.94 -10.87 -3.20
C ALA A 206 0.88 -9.77 -3.33
N ARG A 207 1.25 -8.64 -3.96
CA ARG A 207 0.41 -7.45 -4.21
C ARG A 207 1.15 -6.39 -5.05
N PRO A 208 0.46 -5.35 -5.56
CA PRO A 208 1.07 -4.29 -6.35
C PRO A 208 2.00 -3.42 -5.50
N LEU A 209 3.19 -3.14 -6.01
CA LEU A 209 4.24 -2.45 -5.24
C LEU A 209 3.88 -0.99 -4.98
N LEU A 210 3.42 -0.26 -6.01
CA LEU A 210 3.11 1.17 -5.84
C LEU A 210 1.89 1.33 -4.93
N GLY A 211 0.88 0.48 -5.08
CA GLY A 211 -0.28 0.44 -4.18
C GLY A 211 0.14 0.21 -2.72
N PHE A 212 1.00 -0.78 -2.47
CA PHE A 212 1.57 -1.02 -1.14
C PHE A 212 2.32 0.20 -0.59
N CYS A 213 3.16 0.82 -1.42
CA CYS A 213 3.95 1.98 -1.00
C CYS A 213 3.07 3.20 -0.69
N LEU A 214 2.04 3.48 -1.50
CA LEU A 214 1.11 4.59 -1.29
C LEU A 214 0.32 4.43 0.02
N THR A 215 -0.09 3.20 0.33
CA THR A 215 -0.84 2.92 1.56
C THR A 215 0.01 2.97 2.83
N ASN A 216 1.33 2.76 2.71
CA ASN A 216 2.25 2.70 3.84
C ASN A 216 3.17 3.93 3.98
N CYS A 217 3.31 4.78 2.96
CA CYS A 217 4.22 5.94 3.02
C CYS A 217 3.85 6.93 4.14
N VAL A 218 2.55 7.05 4.43
CA VAL A 218 1.98 7.96 5.44
C VAL A 218 2.14 7.46 6.88
N THR A 219 2.81 6.33 7.09
CA THR A 219 3.11 5.78 8.43
C THR A 219 4.31 6.46 9.09
N GLY A 220 4.84 7.54 8.52
CA GLY A 220 6.03 8.25 9.02
C GLY A 220 7.37 7.64 8.59
N PHE A 221 7.38 6.54 7.82
CA PHE A 221 8.62 5.95 7.30
C PHE A 221 9.10 6.56 5.97
N ALA A 222 8.22 7.24 5.23
CA ALA A 222 8.61 7.96 4.01
C ALA A 222 9.07 9.41 4.30
N ASP A 223 8.50 10.03 5.32
CA ASP A 223 8.77 11.39 5.79
C ASP A 223 10.16 11.48 6.43
N THR A 224 11.16 11.89 5.64
CA THR A 224 12.59 11.72 5.98
C THR A 224 13.48 12.91 5.65
N ASP A 225 13.04 13.91 4.87
CA ASP A 225 13.93 14.97 4.36
C ASP A 225 13.29 16.39 4.31
N PRO A 226 13.22 17.11 5.46
CA PRO A 226 13.31 16.63 6.84
C PRO A 226 11.95 16.09 7.33
N PRO A 227 11.91 15.28 8.42
CA PRO A 227 10.66 14.81 8.99
C PRO A 227 9.72 15.96 9.41
N ASP A 228 8.66 16.21 8.65
CA ASP A 228 7.78 17.39 8.80
C ASP A 228 6.28 17.07 8.80
N ALA A 229 5.93 15.79 8.95
CA ALA A 229 4.58 15.25 8.87
C ALA A 229 3.94 15.39 7.48
N THR A 230 4.74 15.57 6.43
CA THR A 230 4.30 15.49 5.04
C THR A 230 5.12 14.44 4.28
N VAL A 231 4.57 13.97 3.17
CA VAL A 231 5.27 13.10 2.22
C VAL A 231 5.19 13.77 0.88
N THR A 232 6.32 14.30 0.43
CA THR A 232 6.52 14.83 -0.92
C THR A 232 6.57 13.69 -1.95
N VAL A 233 6.39 14.00 -3.23
CA VAL A 233 6.63 13.01 -4.31
C VAL A 233 8.07 12.50 -4.29
N LYS A 234 9.05 13.35 -3.94
CA LYS A 234 10.46 12.94 -3.78
C LYS A 234 10.61 11.86 -2.71
N GLU A 235 10.00 12.04 -1.56
CA GLU A 235 10.01 11.08 -0.45
C GLU A 235 9.25 9.80 -0.79
N LEU A 236 8.10 9.91 -1.45
CA LEU A 236 7.37 8.74 -1.95
C LEU A 236 8.25 7.91 -2.89
N VAL A 237 8.98 8.54 -3.81
CA VAL A 237 9.90 7.85 -4.74
C VAL A 237 11.04 7.18 -3.98
N GLY A 238 11.66 7.86 -3.02
CA GLY A 238 12.72 7.30 -2.17
C GLY A 238 12.23 6.11 -1.34
N PHE A 239 11.06 6.25 -0.71
CA PHE A 239 10.40 5.19 0.04
C PHE A 239 10.08 3.98 -0.85
N THR A 240 9.55 4.22 -2.06
CA THR A 240 9.19 3.15 -3.00
C THR A 240 10.42 2.39 -3.48
N LYS A 241 11.51 3.09 -3.85
CA LYS A 241 12.77 2.46 -4.26
C LYS A 241 13.38 1.62 -3.14
N SER A 242 13.49 2.18 -1.93
CA SER A 242 14.03 1.43 -0.78
C SER A 242 13.16 0.21 -0.42
N THR A 243 11.84 0.32 -0.57
CA THR A 243 10.90 -0.78 -0.35
C THR A 243 11.11 -1.88 -1.39
N ALA A 244 11.23 -1.53 -2.68
CA ALA A 244 11.53 -2.48 -3.74
C ALA A 244 12.86 -3.21 -3.49
N GLU A 245 13.91 -2.49 -3.10
CA GLU A 245 15.20 -3.09 -2.75
C GLU A 245 15.07 -4.14 -1.63
N ARG A 246 14.31 -3.84 -0.57
CA ARG A 246 14.04 -4.80 0.53
C ARG A 246 13.18 -5.97 0.10
N VAL A 247 12.16 -5.72 -0.72
CA VAL A 247 11.20 -6.75 -1.14
C VAL A 247 11.86 -7.75 -2.09
N TYR A 248 12.60 -7.25 -3.08
CA TYR A 248 13.17 -8.07 -4.14
C TYR A 248 14.66 -8.39 -3.93
N GLN A 249 15.20 -8.14 -2.73
CA GLN A 249 16.56 -8.53 -2.39
C GLN A 249 16.75 -10.04 -2.62
N GLY A 250 17.76 -10.41 -3.41
CA GLY A 250 18.09 -11.82 -3.68
C GLY A 250 17.14 -12.52 -4.66
N SER A 251 16.30 -11.80 -5.41
CA SER A 251 15.37 -12.35 -6.40
C SER A 251 16.01 -12.93 -7.68
N GLY A 252 17.33 -13.06 -7.74
CA GLY A 252 18.01 -13.74 -8.85
C GLY A 252 17.92 -13.05 -10.22
N GLY A 253 17.58 -11.75 -10.27
CA GLY A 253 17.43 -10.98 -11.51
C GLY A 253 16.00 -10.54 -11.83
N GLU A 254 15.01 -11.02 -11.08
CA GLU A 254 13.59 -10.66 -11.23
C GLU A 254 13.21 -9.43 -10.37
N ALA A 255 14.18 -8.62 -9.93
CA ALA A 255 13.91 -7.43 -9.14
C ALA A 255 13.31 -6.33 -10.03
N GLN A 256 12.19 -5.76 -9.60
CA GLN A 256 11.67 -4.55 -10.20
C GLN A 256 12.21 -3.31 -9.50
N THR A 257 12.57 -2.31 -10.28
CA THR A 257 13.14 -1.04 -9.83
C THR A 257 12.21 0.10 -10.22
N PRO A 258 11.48 0.71 -9.28
CA PRO A 258 10.60 1.85 -9.56
C PRO A 258 11.37 3.04 -10.10
N THR A 259 10.79 3.70 -11.10
CA THR A 259 11.41 4.83 -11.81
C THR A 259 10.45 6.00 -11.89
N LEU A 260 10.97 7.21 -11.67
CA LEU A 260 10.25 8.46 -11.91
C LEU A 260 10.67 9.04 -13.28
N LEU A 261 9.68 9.46 -14.06
CA LEU A 261 9.82 10.14 -15.35
C LEU A 261 9.09 11.48 -15.30
N GLY A 262 9.40 12.39 -16.23
CA GLY A 262 8.70 13.68 -16.37
C GLY A 262 9.35 14.84 -15.61
N GLY A 263 10.57 14.65 -15.08
CA GLY A 263 11.36 15.67 -14.39
C GLY A 263 11.54 15.40 -12.91
N GLU A 264 12.18 16.34 -12.23
CA GLU A 264 12.35 16.29 -10.78
C GLU A 264 11.03 16.63 -10.07
N PRO A 265 10.63 15.87 -9.04
CA PRO A 265 9.41 16.13 -8.32
C PRO A 265 9.51 17.45 -7.56
N SER A 266 8.51 18.33 -7.73
CA SER A 266 8.39 19.54 -6.91
C SER A 266 7.92 19.18 -5.50
N ASP A 267 8.32 19.97 -4.50
CA ASP A 267 7.86 19.84 -3.10
C ASP A 267 6.38 20.24 -2.90
N ALA A 268 5.64 20.56 -3.97
CA ALA A 268 4.27 21.07 -3.90
C ALA A 268 3.21 19.97 -3.76
N MET A 269 3.43 18.77 -4.32
CA MET A 269 2.48 17.65 -4.23
C MET A 269 2.78 16.81 -3.00
N VAL A 270 1.94 16.94 -1.97
CA VAL A 270 2.17 16.31 -0.66
C VAL A 270 0.95 15.56 -0.13
N MET A 271 1.22 14.46 0.56
CA MET A 271 0.27 13.77 1.44
C MET A 271 0.65 14.06 2.89
N LYS A 272 -0.31 14.20 3.79
CA LYS A 272 -0.03 14.25 5.23
C LYS A 272 0.43 12.87 5.71
N SER A 273 1.40 12.88 6.61
CA SER A 273 1.99 11.70 7.25
C SER A 273 1.68 11.71 8.74
N MET A 274 1.81 10.54 9.37
CA MET A 274 1.84 10.46 10.83
C MET A 274 3.01 11.29 11.35
N PRO A 275 2.78 12.25 12.27
CA PRO A 275 3.84 13.11 12.77
C PRO A 275 4.86 12.29 13.56
N PRO A 276 6.16 12.64 13.49
CA PRO A 276 7.15 12.05 14.37
C PRO A 276 6.79 12.38 15.83
N GLU A 277 6.72 11.36 16.68
CA GLU A 277 6.52 11.57 18.12
C GLU A 277 7.88 11.85 18.78
N PRO A 278 8.15 13.08 19.24
CA PRO A 278 9.47 13.48 19.70
C PRO A 278 9.91 12.74 20.97
N ARG A 279 8.98 12.22 21.76
CA ARG A 279 9.29 11.39 22.93
C ARG A 279 9.67 9.97 22.56
N CYS A 280 9.44 9.54 21.32
CA CYS A 280 9.75 8.19 20.88
C CYS A 280 10.95 8.16 19.92
N PRO A 281 11.71 7.05 19.93
CA PRO A 281 12.63 6.76 18.83
C PRO A 281 11.87 6.70 17.49
N ALA A 282 12.58 6.96 16.39
CA ALA A 282 12.02 6.88 15.04
C ALA A 282 11.39 5.50 14.77
N GLY A 283 10.25 5.50 14.08
CA GLY A 283 9.49 4.29 13.77
C GLY A 283 8.69 3.71 14.94
N MET A 284 8.55 4.42 16.06
CA MET A 284 7.74 3.98 17.20
C MET A 284 6.51 4.88 17.40
N ARG A 285 5.52 4.35 18.15
CA ARG A 285 4.31 5.07 18.57
C ARG A 285 4.24 5.13 20.08
N LEU A 286 3.88 6.30 20.59
CA LEU A 286 3.62 6.45 22.01
C LEU A 286 2.22 5.93 22.33
N VAL A 287 2.19 4.92 23.19
CA VAL A 287 0.99 4.28 23.69
C VAL A 287 0.74 4.76 25.12
N GLU A 288 -0.47 5.26 25.37
CA GLU A 288 -0.93 5.77 26.68
C GLU A 288 -0.01 6.81 27.35
N GLY A 289 0.85 7.48 26.58
CA GLY A 289 1.80 8.43 27.11
C GLY A 289 2.97 7.82 27.91
N ARG A 290 3.10 6.49 27.97
CA ARG A 290 4.02 5.80 28.88
C ARG A 290 5.04 4.87 28.22
N VAL A 291 4.79 4.39 27.00
CA VAL A 291 5.68 3.45 26.30
C VAL A 291 5.70 3.75 24.80
N CYS A 292 6.88 3.67 24.20
CA CYS A 292 7.06 3.75 22.75
C CYS A 292 7.15 2.34 22.17
N ILE A 293 6.25 1.98 21.27
CA ILE A 293 6.17 0.64 20.65
C ILE A 293 6.55 0.73 19.17
N ASP A 294 7.38 -0.18 18.67
CA ASP A 294 7.66 -0.31 17.23
C ASP A 294 6.36 -0.45 16.41
N VAL A 295 6.25 0.33 15.32
CA VAL A 295 5.08 0.35 14.43
C VAL A 295 4.79 -1.03 13.84
N PHE A 296 5.83 -1.72 13.38
CA PHE A 296 5.74 -3.08 12.84
C PHE A 296 6.52 -4.05 13.73
N GLU A 297 6.27 -5.35 13.54
CA GLU A 297 7.13 -6.42 14.09
C GLU A 297 8.59 -6.20 13.65
N ALA A 298 9.56 -6.75 14.39
CA ALA A 298 10.98 -6.63 14.02
C ALA A 298 11.20 -7.11 12.57
N PRO A 299 11.93 -6.36 11.71
CA PRO A 299 12.88 -5.29 12.04
C PRO A 299 12.28 -3.86 12.10
N ASN A 300 10.96 -3.73 12.21
CA ASN A 300 10.23 -2.46 12.21
C ASN A 300 10.39 -1.65 10.90
N LEU A 301 10.20 -2.33 9.77
CA LEU A 301 10.31 -1.73 8.44
C LEU A 301 9.22 -2.28 7.50
N PRO A 302 8.35 -1.43 6.93
CA PRO A 302 7.31 -1.90 6.01
C PRO A 302 7.95 -2.58 4.78
N GLY A 303 7.35 -3.70 4.36
CA GLY A 303 7.82 -4.54 3.26
C GLY A 303 8.94 -5.53 3.61
N ALA A 304 9.53 -5.43 4.80
CA ALA A 304 10.46 -6.45 5.30
C ALA A 304 9.71 -7.74 5.68
N LYS A 305 10.42 -8.86 5.78
CA LYS A 305 9.87 -10.07 6.42
C LYS A 305 9.97 -9.93 7.95
N PRO A 306 8.98 -10.40 8.72
CA PRO A 306 9.11 -10.44 10.18
C PRO A 306 10.28 -11.33 10.59
N MET A 307 10.98 -10.92 11.62
CA MET A 307 12.00 -11.73 12.28
C MET A 307 11.33 -12.74 13.21
N ALA A 308 11.21 -13.97 12.75
CA ALA A 308 10.73 -15.13 13.50
C ALA A 308 11.82 -16.22 13.57
N ASP A 309 11.45 -17.41 14.05
CA ASP A 309 12.39 -18.53 14.29
C ASP A 309 13.55 -18.14 15.21
N ILE A 310 13.24 -17.28 16.18
CA ILE A 310 14.14 -16.77 17.20
C ILE A 310 13.54 -17.05 18.57
N ASN A 311 14.37 -17.43 19.52
CA ASN A 311 13.94 -17.64 20.89
C ASN A 311 13.85 -16.30 21.64
N GLN A 312 13.21 -16.33 22.80
CA GLN A 312 12.93 -15.12 23.57
C GLN A 312 14.24 -14.39 23.98
N PHE A 313 15.30 -15.14 24.30
CA PHE A 313 16.60 -14.57 24.66
C PHE A 313 17.23 -13.81 23.48
N GLY A 314 17.15 -14.36 22.27
CA GLY A 314 17.62 -13.73 21.04
C GLY A 314 16.82 -12.47 20.70
N ALA A 315 15.49 -12.55 20.80
CA ALA A 315 14.60 -11.40 20.60
C ALA A 315 14.90 -10.26 21.59
N SER A 316 15.06 -10.59 22.87
CA SER A 316 15.44 -9.64 23.92
C SER A 316 16.83 -9.02 23.66
N GLY A 317 17.81 -9.84 23.26
CA GLY A 317 19.14 -9.36 22.88
C GLY A 317 19.11 -8.41 21.68
N TRP A 318 18.28 -8.69 20.67
CA TRP A 318 18.13 -7.85 19.49
C TRP A 318 17.56 -6.47 19.83
N CYS A 319 16.55 -6.40 20.70
CA CYS A 319 16.00 -5.12 21.17
C CYS A 319 17.02 -4.34 22.01
N ARG A 320 17.72 -5.02 22.93
CA ARG A 320 18.75 -4.40 23.78
C ARG A 320 19.90 -3.80 22.98
N GLN A 321 20.30 -4.43 21.88
CA GLN A 321 21.33 -3.89 20.99
C GLN A 321 20.95 -2.54 20.35
N LYS A 322 19.65 -2.20 20.34
CA LYS A 322 19.11 -0.94 19.80
C LYS A 322 18.65 0.02 20.89
N ASP A 323 19.12 -0.19 22.13
CA ASP A 323 18.70 0.56 23.31
C ASP A 323 17.19 0.49 23.57
N LYS A 324 16.58 -0.65 23.22
CA LYS A 324 15.16 -0.98 23.45
C LYS A 324 15.04 -2.25 24.31
N ARG A 325 13.81 -2.65 24.63
CA ARG A 325 13.47 -3.92 25.28
C ARG A 325 12.33 -4.62 24.56
N LEU A 326 12.04 -5.87 24.93
CA LEU A 326 10.74 -6.45 24.59
C LEU A 326 9.64 -5.68 25.33
N CYS A 327 8.47 -5.58 24.70
CA CYS A 327 7.29 -5.01 25.34
C CYS A 327 6.85 -5.85 26.52
N GLU A 328 6.31 -5.21 27.56
CA GLU A 328 5.63 -5.91 28.64
C GLU A 328 4.19 -6.29 28.22
N PRO A 329 3.55 -7.29 28.87
CA PRO A 329 2.25 -7.79 28.42
C PRO A 329 1.16 -6.72 28.36
N ASP A 330 1.10 -5.85 29.37
CA ASP A 330 0.11 -4.77 29.45
C ASP A 330 0.38 -3.65 28.42
N GLU A 331 1.65 -3.38 28.11
CA GLU A 331 2.04 -2.41 27.09
C GLU A 331 1.64 -2.87 25.69
N TRP A 332 1.93 -4.14 25.39
CA TRP A 332 1.58 -4.75 24.11
C TRP A 332 0.06 -4.79 23.92
N GLU A 333 -0.67 -5.21 24.96
CA GLU A 333 -2.14 -5.26 24.92
C GLU A 333 -2.74 -3.86 24.73
N ALA A 334 -2.25 -2.84 25.46
CA ALA A 334 -2.68 -1.46 25.26
C ALA A 334 -2.40 -0.96 23.83
N GLY A 335 -1.23 -1.29 23.28
CA GLY A 335 -0.87 -0.96 21.90
C GLY A 335 -1.79 -1.62 20.88
N CYS A 336 -2.16 -2.88 21.11
CA CYS A 336 -3.03 -3.66 20.24
C CYS A 336 -4.44 -3.10 20.26
N ARG A 337 -5.03 -2.94 21.45
CA ARG A 337 -6.42 -2.50 21.63
C ARG A 337 -6.65 -1.06 21.17
N GLY A 338 -5.58 -0.25 21.11
CA GLY A 338 -5.66 1.15 20.78
C GLY A 338 -6.30 2.00 21.90
N PRO A 339 -6.41 3.32 21.71
CA PRO A 339 -6.95 4.24 22.71
C PRO A 339 -8.40 3.96 23.09
N ASP A 340 -9.19 3.37 22.18
CA ASP A 340 -10.60 3.02 22.41
C ASP A 340 -10.79 1.66 23.11
N GLY A 341 -9.70 0.95 23.43
CA GLY A 341 -9.77 -0.32 24.14
C GLY A 341 -10.50 -1.42 23.36
N LEU A 342 -10.33 -1.46 22.03
CA LEU A 342 -11.00 -2.39 21.13
C LEU A 342 -10.61 -3.85 21.40
N GLN A 343 -11.47 -4.79 21.01
CA GLN A 343 -11.17 -6.22 21.15
C GLN A 343 -10.03 -6.67 20.22
N PHE A 344 -10.09 -6.27 18.95
CA PHE A 344 -9.07 -6.47 17.93
C PHE A 344 -8.44 -5.12 17.58
N SER A 345 -7.27 -5.12 16.94
CA SER A 345 -6.57 -3.90 16.53
C SER A 345 -7.47 -2.93 15.74
N TYR A 346 -8.35 -3.49 14.91
CA TYR A 346 -9.19 -2.75 13.97
C TYR A 346 -10.66 -2.66 14.38
N GLY A 347 -11.08 -3.20 15.54
CA GLY A 347 -12.49 -3.16 15.92
C GLY A 347 -12.93 -4.19 16.97
N ASN A 348 -14.24 -4.24 17.23
CA ASN A 348 -14.83 -5.16 18.22
C ASN A 348 -15.42 -6.44 17.60
N ARG A 349 -15.16 -6.69 16.32
CA ARG A 349 -15.61 -7.90 15.62
C ARG A 349 -14.49 -8.38 14.71
N PRO A 350 -14.29 -9.70 14.61
CA PRO A 350 -13.31 -10.25 13.68
C PRO A 350 -13.71 -9.91 12.24
N VAL A 351 -12.73 -9.46 11.46
CA VAL A 351 -12.89 -9.20 10.02
C VAL A 351 -11.91 -10.11 9.27
N LEU A 352 -12.45 -11.05 8.50
CA LEU A 352 -11.64 -11.96 7.70
C LEU A 352 -10.77 -11.17 6.73
N GLY A 353 -9.48 -11.47 6.67
CA GLY A 353 -8.53 -10.79 5.79
C GLY A 353 -8.00 -9.46 6.31
N ALA A 354 -8.51 -8.92 7.43
CA ALA A 354 -8.00 -7.69 8.02
C ALA A 354 -6.57 -7.86 8.51
N CYS A 355 -6.23 -9.00 9.11
CA CYS A 355 -4.89 -9.41 9.52
C CYS A 355 -4.54 -10.80 8.95
N ASN A 356 -3.26 -11.17 8.96
CA ASN A 356 -2.79 -12.49 8.50
C ASN A 356 -3.05 -13.59 9.56
N ILE A 357 -4.32 -13.94 9.73
CA ILE A 357 -4.79 -14.98 10.67
C ILE A 357 -6.11 -15.57 10.15
N GLY A 358 -6.20 -16.91 10.13
CA GLY A 358 -7.37 -17.62 9.61
C GLY A 358 -7.64 -17.41 8.11
N VAL A 359 -6.64 -16.95 7.35
CA VAL A 359 -6.76 -16.62 5.91
C VAL A 359 -6.20 -17.70 4.99
N MET A 360 -5.12 -18.38 5.40
CA MET A 360 -4.48 -19.46 4.64
C MET A 360 -4.38 -20.73 5.49
N MET A 361 -4.37 -21.90 4.86
CA MET A 361 -4.44 -23.21 5.52
C MET A 361 -3.31 -24.13 5.03
N GLY A 362 -2.84 -25.02 5.89
CA GLY A 362 -1.87 -26.05 5.50
C GLY A 362 -0.50 -25.48 5.14
N GLU A 363 0.13 -26.02 4.10
CA GLU A 363 1.50 -25.67 3.69
C GLU A 363 1.60 -24.27 3.07
N ASP A 364 0.47 -23.67 2.67
CA ASP A 364 0.42 -22.31 2.10
C ASP A 364 0.44 -21.22 3.17
N ALA A 365 0.18 -21.56 4.45
CA ALA A 365 0.18 -20.59 5.53
C ALA A 365 1.61 -20.12 5.85
N HIS A 366 1.87 -18.84 5.67
CA HIS A 366 3.18 -18.24 5.91
C HIS A 366 3.05 -16.81 6.45
N ALA A 367 4.14 -16.32 7.06
CA ALA A 367 4.25 -14.93 7.45
C ALA A 367 4.32 -14.04 6.22
N GLU A 368 3.46 -13.03 6.19
CA GLU A 368 3.46 -11.98 5.17
C GLU A 368 4.47 -10.90 5.55
N ARG A 369 4.80 -10.06 4.56
CA ARG A 369 5.66 -8.90 4.79
C ARG A 369 4.99 -7.89 5.72
N LEU A 370 5.76 -7.10 6.44
CA LEU A 370 5.24 -6.13 7.38
C LEU A 370 4.41 -5.05 6.68
N GLY A 371 3.24 -4.73 7.23
CA GLY A 371 2.31 -3.74 6.67
C GLY A 371 1.54 -4.21 5.41
N SER A 372 1.64 -5.50 5.08
CA SER A 372 0.93 -6.14 3.96
C SER A 372 -0.58 -5.99 4.03
N ARG A 373 -1.10 -5.94 5.25
CA ARG A 373 -2.51 -5.94 5.61
C ARG A 373 -2.87 -4.53 6.11
N PRO A 374 -3.35 -3.63 5.24
CA PRO A 374 -3.52 -2.21 5.57
C PRO A 374 -4.59 -1.93 6.63
N TYR A 375 -5.49 -2.90 6.87
CA TYR A 375 -6.48 -2.86 7.94
C TYR A 375 -6.00 -3.53 9.23
N CYS A 376 -4.85 -4.20 9.24
CA CYS A 376 -4.28 -4.80 10.46
C CYS A 376 -3.54 -3.74 11.28
N VAL A 377 -4.24 -2.68 11.67
CA VAL A 377 -3.63 -1.51 12.32
C VAL A 377 -4.47 -1.09 13.53
N SER A 378 -3.79 -0.81 14.65
CA SER A 378 -4.44 -0.30 15.86
C SER A 378 -4.74 1.19 15.76
N GLY A 379 -5.57 1.72 16.67
CA GLY A 379 -5.83 3.16 16.74
C GLY A 379 -4.59 4.03 17.05
N TYR A 380 -3.47 3.44 17.48
CA TYR A 380 -2.18 4.12 17.60
C TYR A 380 -1.33 4.07 16.31
N GLY A 381 -1.80 3.37 15.28
CA GLY A 381 -1.05 3.14 14.06
C GLY A 381 -0.03 2.01 14.18
N LEU A 382 -0.22 1.05 15.10
CA LEU A 382 0.62 -0.14 15.21
C LEU A 382 0.08 -1.26 14.32
N TYR A 383 0.91 -1.79 13.45
CA TYR A 383 0.55 -2.81 12.47
C TYR A 383 0.82 -4.22 12.99
N ASP A 384 0.11 -5.19 12.41
CA ASP A 384 0.37 -6.61 12.59
C ASP A 384 0.33 -7.04 14.06
N MET A 385 -0.46 -6.35 14.89
CA MET A 385 -0.58 -6.64 16.33
C MET A 385 -1.37 -7.93 16.61
N ILE A 386 -2.14 -8.44 15.64
CA ILE A 386 -2.80 -9.75 15.76
C ILE A 386 -2.57 -10.50 14.47
N GLY A 387 -2.13 -11.75 14.55
CA GLY A 387 -1.75 -12.52 13.39
C GLY A 387 -0.42 -12.06 12.81
N ASN A 388 -0.12 -12.51 11.59
CA ASN A 388 1.23 -12.57 11.06
C ASN A 388 2.14 -13.44 11.95
N VAL A 389 2.93 -12.90 12.88
CA VAL A 389 3.62 -13.74 13.86
C VAL A 389 3.16 -13.40 15.27
N ALA A 390 3.09 -14.43 16.11
CA ALA A 390 2.94 -14.20 17.53
C ALA A 390 4.22 -13.52 18.06
N GLU A 391 4.14 -12.78 19.14
CA GLU A 391 5.26 -11.98 19.60
C GLU A 391 5.72 -12.39 20.98
N TRP A 392 7.03 -12.60 21.14
CA TRP A 392 7.66 -12.73 22.45
C TRP A 392 7.49 -11.45 23.26
N ILE A 393 7.02 -11.61 24.50
CA ILE A 393 6.75 -10.51 25.44
C ILE A 393 7.60 -10.67 26.69
N GLY A 394 8.01 -9.54 27.25
CA GLY A 394 8.72 -9.45 28.51
C GLY A 394 10.09 -10.10 28.46
N SER A 395 10.85 -9.94 29.54
CA SER A 395 12.16 -10.55 29.69
C SER A 395 12.18 -11.45 30.93
N ASN A 396 12.42 -12.76 30.76
CA ASN A 396 12.62 -13.65 31.91
C ASN A 396 14.09 -13.74 32.38
N TRP A 397 14.96 -12.83 31.92
CA TRP A 397 16.37 -12.83 32.29
C TRP A 397 16.51 -12.68 33.81
N GLY A 398 16.93 -13.75 34.49
CA GLY A 398 17.08 -13.78 35.95
C GLY A 398 15.79 -14.10 36.73
N SER A 399 14.72 -14.49 36.05
CA SER A 399 13.48 -15.00 36.67
C SER A 399 13.60 -16.48 37.05
N GLU A 400 12.90 -16.90 38.11
CA GLU A 400 12.70 -18.32 38.45
C GLU A 400 11.63 -18.99 37.57
N GLU A 401 10.89 -18.22 36.76
CA GLU A 401 9.89 -18.73 35.84
C GLU A 401 10.52 -19.52 34.68
N THR A 402 9.97 -20.71 34.46
CA THR A 402 10.43 -21.63 33.41
C THR A 402 9.81 -21.34 32.04
N THR A 403 8.90 -20.37 31.95
CA THR A 403 8.18 -19.96 30.75
C THR A 403 8.17 -18.45 30.60
N VAL A 404 7.96 -17.98 29.37
CA VAL A 404 7.74 -16.58 28.98
C VAL A 404 6.42 -16.48 28.23
N ASP A 405 5.80 -15.30 28.26
CA ASP A 405 4.56 -15.07 27.52
C ASP A 405 4.84 -14.75 26.04
N HIS A 406 3.85 -15.04 25.19
CA HIS A 406 3.77 -14.51 23.83
C HIS A 406 2.36 -13.97 23.59
N ARG A 407 2.20 -13.05 22.64
CA ARG A 407 0.91 -12.41 22.33
C ARG A 407 0.57 -12.41 20.83
N GLY A 408 -0.69 -12.18 20.51
CA GLY A 408 -1.15 -11.81 19.16
C GLY A 408 -1.52 -12.94 18.21
N ALA A 409 -1.33 -14.22 18.57
CA ALA A 409 -1.50 -15.35 17.64
C ALA A 409 -0.68 -15.15 16.34
N SER A 410 -0.83 -16.04 15.35
CA SER A 410 0.03 -16.08 14.17
C SER A 410 -0.70 -16.52 12.90
N PHE A 411 -0.01 -16.49 11.76
CA PHE A 411 -0.47 -17.01 10.48
C PHE A 411 -0.87 -18.49 10.53
N ARG A 412 -0.41 -19.25 11.53
CA ARG A 412 -0.77 -20.66 11.73
C ARG A 412 -2.13 -20.85 12.41
N ASP A 413 -2.64 -19.81 13.03
CA ASP A 413 -3.87 -19.86 13.81
C ASP A 413 -5.10 -19.71 12.90
N GLN A 414 -6.04 -20.65 12.99
CA GLN A 414 -7.14 -20.80 12.00
C GLN A 414 -8.48 -20.21 12.45
N ARG A 415 -8.64 -19.94 13.75
CA ARG A 415 -9.91 -19.55 14.37
C ARG A 415 -9.89 -18.07 14.73
N LEU A 416 -10.05 -17.20 13.72
CA LEU A 416 -10.04 -15.74 13.90
C LEU A 416 -10.95 -15.26 15.05
N ASP A 417 -12.08 -15.94 15.28
CA ASP A 417 -13.03 -15.65 16.37
C ASP A 417 -12.50 -15.91 17.78
N ARG A 418 -11.33 -16.55 17.92
CA ARG A 418 -10.71 -16.94 19.19
C ARG A 418 -9.44 -16.16 19.52
N PHE A 419 -8.95 -15.34 18.60
CA PHE A 419 -7.66 -14.70 18.71
C PHE A 419 -7.80 -13.19 18.59
N ASP A 420 -7.58 -12.50 19.71
CA ASP A 420 -7.75 -11.06 19.86
C ASP A 420 -6.58 -10.43 20.63
N CYS A 421 -6.66 -9.14 20.95
CA CYS A 421 -5.59 -8.43 21.65
C CYS A 421 -5.26 -8.96 23.06
N THR A 422 -6.06 -9.87 23.62
CA THR A 422 -5.79 -10.50 24.92
C THR A 422 -5.19 -11.89 24.78
N THR A 423 -5.08 -12.37 23.55
CA THR A 423 -4.58 -13.71 23.26
C THR A 423 -3.08 -13.80 23.54
N GLY A 424 -2.72 -14.82 24.32
CA GLY A 424 -1.35 -15.20 24.57
C GLY A 424 -1.25 -16.50 25.33
N GLY A 425 -0.03 -16.82 25.77
CA GLY A 425 0.19 -17.97 26.63
C GLY A 425 1.65 -18.26 26.91
N PRO A 426 1.93 -19.12 27.91
CA PRO A 426 3.28 -19.48 28.25
C PRO A 426 3.91 -20.34 27.14
N LYS A 427 5.16 -20.03 26.80
CA LYS A 427 6.05 -20.87 25.98
C LYS A 427 7.41 -20.98 26.67
N HIS A 428 8.14 -22.05 26.37
CA HIS A 428 9.48 -22.22 26.92
C HIS A 428 10.47 -21.26 26.21
N PRO A 429 11.30 -20.49 26.94
CA PRO A 429 12.04 -19.34 26.41
C PRO A 429 13.13 -19.67 25.39
N VAL A 430 13.59 -20.92 25.34
CA VAL A 430 14.60 -21.39 24.36
C VAL A 430 13.99 -21.89 23.04
N LEU A 431 12.66 -21.94 22.93
CA LEU A 431 12.01 -22.43 21.73
C LEU A 431 12.18 -21.42 20.59
N ASN A 432 12.60 -21.93 19.44
CA ASN A 432 12.47 -21.20 18.17
C ASN A 432 11.20 -21.68 17.48
N ALA A 433 10.45 -20.74 16.92
CA ALA A 433 9.25 -21.01 16.17
C ALA A 433 9.13 -20.00 15.05
N ASP A 434 8.96 -20.48 13.82
CA ASP A 434 8.77 -19.69 12.60
C ASP A 434 7.53 -18.78 12.60
N HIS A 435 6.62 -19.01 13.52
CA HIS A 435 5.39 -18.24 13.74
C HIS A 435 5.44 -17.41 15.02
N VAL A 436 6.60 -17.32 15.67
CA VAL A 436 6.82 -16.45 16.84
C VAL A 436 8.01 -15.52 16.55
N GLY A 437 7.72 -14.23 16.41
CA GLY A 437 8.68 -13.14 16.32
C GLY A 437 8.60 -12.24 17.56
N PHE A 438 8.76 -10.94 17.36
CA PHE A 438 8.75 -9.93 18.43
C PHE A 438 8.68 -8.53 17.84
N ARG A 439 8.33 -7.55 18.69
CA ARG A 439 8.60 -6.13 18.46
C ARG A 439 9.24 -5.51 19.69
N CYS A 440 9.89 -4.37 19.52
CA CYS A 440 10.56 -3.71 20.63
C CYS A 440 9.73 -2.56 21.20
N CYS A 441 9.89 -2.35 22.51
CA CYS A 441 9.38 -1.22 23.26
C CYS A 441 10.55 -0.40 23.84
N ALA A 442 10.32 0.88 24.07
CA ALA A 442 11.26 1.80 24.69
C ALA A 442 10.53 2.77 25.63
N ASP A 443 11.25 3.28 26.62
CA ASP A 443 10.71 4.31 27.49
C ASP A 443 10.71 5.66 26.75
N PRO A 444 9.67 6.50 26.92
CA PRO A 444 9.63 7.83 26.32
C PRO A 444 10.77 8.72 26.85
N ARG A 445 11.32 9.57 25.99
CA ARG A 445 12.45 10.48 26.30
C ARG A 445 12.04 11.71 27.11
#